data_AF-A0A6J3LZ91-F1
#
_entry.id   AF-A0A6J3LZ91-F1
#
_cell.length_a   1.000
_cell.length_b   1.000
_cell.length_c   1.000
_cell.angle_alpha   90.00
_cell.angle_beta   90.00
_cell.angle_gamma   90.00
#
_symmetry.space_group_name_H-M   'P 1'
#
loop_
_entity.id
_entity.type
_entity.pdbx_description
1 polymer ?
#
loop_
_entity_poly.entity_id
_entity_poly.type
_entity_poly.pdbx_seq_one_letter_code
_entity_poly.pdbx_strand_id
1 'polypeptide(L)'
;SSSSSTRWKARQTNDAYAREARVAGLKSRAAFKLLEIHSKYRIFRRGDTVVDLGFAPGSWSQVAVSKTNPGGRVVGIDVIPAQPPPGANALQGNFLSMEMRDRLREFVGDQDQGRVGTRGGILQRQVNDSIKQDELTGEAETQEEQPAANEAAVAGVPAEDEILERHPDHEELAEQVSDEENGRVVNVVLSDMSEPWPLLTSTRIKSVNIPYLRMMNTSGMAFRDHAGSMDLCMAALEFCYTTLATNGHFLTKFYMGAEDQIFEKRLRRLFHKVHRIKPDSSRKESKEAYFLALRRKVDVSREAVLGD
;
A
#
# COMPACT_ATOMS: atom_id res chain seq x y z
N SER A 1 -34.20 -19.24 9.16
CA SER A 1 -32.96 -18.72 8.54
C SER A 1 -33.20 -17.34 7.91
N SER A 2 -33.12 -16.25 8.67
CA SER A 2 -33.29 -14.88 8.14
C SER A 2 -32.74 -13.74 9.04
N SER A 3 -32.24 -14.00 10.26
CA SER A 3 -31.82 -12.92 11.17
C SER A 3 -30.40 -12.37 10.87
N SER A 4 -29.48 -13.22 10.42
CA SER A 4 -28.12 -12.83 10.02
C SER A 4 -28.12 -11.95 8.76
N SER A 5 -28.99 -12.29 7.79
CA SER A 5 -29.15 -11.55 6.54
C SER A 5 -29.73 -10.14 6.75
N THR A 6 -30.72 -10.02 7.63
CA THR A 6 -31.32 -8.74 8.00
C THR A 6 -30.36 -7.88 8.84
N ARG A 7 -29.61 -8.50 9.79
CA ARG A 7 -28.60 -7.78 10.58
C ARG A 7 -27.43 -7.26 9.75
N TRP A 8 -26.96 -7.93 8.69
CA TRP A 8 -25.86 -7.39 7.88
C TRP A 8 -26.29 -6.20 7.03
N LYS A 9 -27.51 -6.25 6.46
CA LYS A 9 -28.07 -5.12 5.70
C LYS A 9 -28.27 -3.91 6.60
N ALA A 10 -28.93 -4.09 7.75
CA ALA A 10 -29.13 -3.04 8.74
C ALA A 10 -27.80 -2.44 9.26
N ARG A 11 -26.74 -3.27 9.40
CA ARG A 11 -25.40 -2.82 9.76
C ARG A 11 -24.79 -1.89 8.73
N GLN A 12 -24.89 -2.21 7.43
CA GLN A 12 -24.39 -1.31 6.38
C GLN A 12 -25.18 -0.01 6.31
N THR A 13 -26.50 -0.06 6.55
CA THR A 13 -27.36 1.12 6.48
C THR A 13 -27.07 2.14 7.59
N ASN A 14 -26.61 1.68 8.77
CA ASN A 14 -26.25 2.53 9.92
C ASN A 14 -24.73 2.76 10.11
N ASP A 15 -23.91 2.39 9.14
CA ASP A 15 -22.46 2.53 9.23
C ASP A 15 -22.02 3.95 8.84
N ALA A 16 -21.82 4.81 9.85
CA ALA A 16 -21.43 6.21 9.65
C ALA A 16 -20.17 6.34 8.76
N TYR A 17 -19.16 5.49 8.98
CA TYR A 17 -17.93 5.48 8.20
C TYR A 17 -18.13 4.98 6.77
N ALA A 18 -19.08 4.08 6.50
CA ALA A 18 -19.38 3.66 5.13
C ALA A 18 -20.03 4.80 4.33
N ARG A 19 -20.93 5.55 4.97
CA ARG A 19 -21.54 6.75 4.39
C ARG A 19 -20.49 7.84 4.17
N GLU A 20 -19.63 8.07 5.16
CA GLU A 20 -18.55 9.05 5.08
C GLU A 20 -17.53 8.70 3.98
N ALA A 21 -17.17 7.42 3.84
CA ALA A 21 -16.30 6.96 2.75
C ALA A 21 -16.91 7.29 1.39
N ARG A 22 -18.22 7.08 1.23
CA ARG A 22 -18.93 7.41 -0.02
C ARG A 22 -18.92 8.91 -0.30
N VAL A 23 -19.11 9.74 0.72
CA VAL A 23 -19.06 11.21 0.60
C VAL A 23 -17.64 11.68 0.26
N ALA A 24 -16.61 11.06 0.85
CA ALA A 24 -15.20 11.36 0.63
C ALA A 24 -14.62 10.73 -0.66
N GLY A 25 -15.42 10.00 -1.45
CA GLY A 25 -14.93 9.33 -2.68
C GLY A 25 -13.97 8.15 -2.43
N LEU A 26 -13.95 7.61 -1.21
CA LEU A 26 -13.12 6.47 -0.83
C LEU A 26 -13.80 5.15 -1.24
N LYS A 27 -13.00 4.19 -1.71
CA LYS A 27 -13.48 2.86 -2.17
C LYS A 27 -14.12 2.06 -1.04
N SER A 28 -13.71 2.27 0.21
CA SER A 28 -14.26 1.57 1.37
C SER A 28 -14.00 2.33 2.68
N ARG A 29 -14.75 1.98 3.74
CA ARG A 29 -14.51 2.50 5.10
C ARG A 29 -13.17 2.09 5.71
N ALA A 30 -12.49 1.08 5.15
CA ALA A 30 -11.19 0.64 5.65
C ALA A 30 -10.11 1.72 5.49
N ALA A 31 -10.30 2.66 4.55
CA ALA A 31 -9.44 3.83 4.39
C ALA A 31 -9.30 4.65 5.69
N PHE A 32 -10.37 4.79 6.48
CA PHE A 32 -10.32 5.53 7.75
C PHE A 32 -9.37 4.89 8.77
N LYS A 33 -9.27 3.56 8.77
CA LYS A 33 -8.34 2.85 9.67
C LYS A 33 -6.89 3.23 9.36
N LEU A 34 -6.53 3.25 8.08
CA LEU A 34 -5.19 3.64 7.65
C LEU A 34 -4.91 5.12 7.88
N LEU A 35 -5.88 6.00 7.62
CA LEU A 35 -5.77 7.43 7.93
C LEU A 35 -5.54 7.70 9.42
N GLU A 36 -6.27 7.00 10.28
CA GLU A 36 -6.14 7.10 11.73
C GLU A 36 -4.75 6.63 12.22
N ILE A 37 -4.30 5.47 11.72
CA ILE A 37 -2.96 4.93 12.03
C ILE A 37 -1.87 5.89 11.53
N HIS A 38 -1.97 6.37 10.29
CA HIS A 38 -0.99 7.30 9.74
C HIS A 38 -0.96 8.64 10.49
N SER A 39 -2.11 9.16 10.91
CA SER A 39 -2.17 10.39 11.71
C SER A 39 -1.36 10.28 13.00
N LYS A 40 -1.43 9.12 13.66
CA LYS A 40 -0.74 8.86 14.94
C LYS A 40 0.74 8.50 14.78
N TYR A 41 1.11 7.75 13.74
CA TYR A 41 2.44 7.13 13.63
C TYR A 41 3.28 7.63 12.45
N ARG A 42 2.71 8.46 11.56
CA ARG A 42 3.38 9.05 10.39
C ARG A 42 4.14 8.02 9.54
N ILE A 43 3.45 6.94 9.17
CA ILE A 43 4.07 5.78 8.51
C ILE A 43 4.39 5.97 7.02
N PHE A 44 4.06 7.11 6.43
CA PHE A 44 4.32 7.44 5.02
C PHE A 44 5.11 8.74 4.94
N ARG A 45 6.00 8.81 3.96
CA ARG A 45 6.75 10.00 3.55
C ARG A 45 6.52 10.26 2.07
N ARG A 46 6.79 11.50 1.65
CA ARG A 46 6.79 11.86 0.22
C ARG A 46 7.83 11.02 -0.51
N GLY A 47 7.51 10.53 -1.70
CA GLY A 47 8.42 9.71 -2.50
C GLY A 47 8.49 8.23 -2.14
N ASP A 48 7.84 7.78 -1.04
CA ASP A 48 7.86 6.38 -0.62
C ASP A 48 7.32 5.45 -1.72
N THR A 49 7.97 4.30 -1.86
CA THR A 49 7.45 3.12 -2.54
C THR A 49 6.65 2.28 -1.56
N VAL A 50 5.35 2.13 -1.82
CA VAL A 50 4.38 1.40 -0.99
C VAL A 50 3.85 0.19 -1.73
N VAL A 51 3.85 -0.96 -1.05
CA VAL A 51 3.19 -2.17 -1.54
C VAL A 51 1.96 -2.49 -0.68
N ASP A 52 0.82 -2.69 -1.32
CA ASP A 52 -0.46 -3.04 -0.69
C ASP A 52 -0.80 -4.51 -1.01
N LEU A 53 -0.67 -5.41 -0.04
CA LEU A 53 -0.88 -6.85 -0.20
C LEU A 53 -2.36 -7.21 0.01
N GLY A 54 -2.94 -7.91 -0.97
CA GLY A 54 -4.37 -8.18 -1.05
C GLY A 54 -5.17 -6.90 -1.17
N PHE A 55 -4.72 -6.00 -2.05
CA PHE A 55 -5.18 -4.61 -2.06
C PHE A 55 -6.65 -4.46 -2.45
N ALA A 56 -7.29 -5.42 -3.12
CA ALA A 56 -8.66 -5.26 -3.61
C ALA A 56 -9.63 -4.95 -2.44
N PRO A 57 -10.40 -3.84 -2.47
CA PRO A 57 -10.77 -3.02 -3.64
C PRO A 57 -9.92 -1.74 -3.88
N GLY A 58 -8.85 -1.54 -3.10
CA GLY A 58 -7.86 -0.46 -3.27
C GLY A 58 -8.04 0.76 -2.38
N SER A 59 -8.82 0.66 -1.29
CA SER A 59 -9.03 1.79 -0.38
C SER A 59 -7.78 2.23 0.37
N TRP A 60 -6.87 1.29 0.68
CA TRP A 60 -5.60 1.62 1.33
C TRP A 60 -4.60 2.21 0.34
N SER A 61 -4.52 1.62 -0.86
CA SER A 61 -3.80 2.21 -1.99
C SER A 61 -4.21 3.66 -2.29
N GLN A 62 -5.51 4.01 -2.24
CA GLN A 62 -5.96 5.42 -2.39
C GLN A 62 -5.34 6.35 -1.35
N VAL A 63 -5.34 5.92 -0.09
CA VAL A 63 -4.77 6.71 1.01
C VAL A 63 -3.25 6.81 0.84
N ALA A 64 -2.58 5.71 0.52
CA ALA A 64 -1.14 5.68 0.30
C ALA A 64 -0.73 6.67 -0.80
N VAL A 65 -1.42 6.66 -1.96
CA VAL A 65 -1.15 7.60 -3.06
C VAL A 65 -1.22 9.06 -2.59
N SER A 66 -2.25 9.41 -1.82
CA SER A 66 -2.39 10.76 -1.30
C SER A 66 -1.29 11.14 -0.30
N LYS A 67 -0.78 10.18 0.48
CA LYS A 67 0.21 10.43 1.55
C LYS A 67 1.67 10.38 1.08
N THR A 68 1.94 9.77 -0.08
CA THR A 68 3.28 9.67 -0.64
C THR A 68 3.55 10.67 -1.77
N ASN A 69 2.56 11.47 -2.17
CA ASN A 69 2.70 12.51 -3.19
C ASN A 69 3.49 13.75 -2.68
N PRO A 70 4.29 14.43 -3.53
CA PRO A 70 4.72 14.05 -4.88
C PRO A 70 5.76 12.93 -4.91
N GLY A 71 5.86 12.28 -6.08
CA GLY A 71 6.90 11.30 -6.35
C GLY A 71 6.67 9.93 -5.73
N GLY A 72 5.65 9.73 -4.91
CA GLY A 72 5.33 8.42 -4.33
C GLY A 72 4.94 7.38 -5.39
N ARG A 73 5.23 6.12 -5.10
CA ARG A 73 4.84 4.96 -5.92
C ARG A 73 3.99 4.03 -5.08
N VAL A 74 2.83 3.63 -5.58
CA VAL A 74 1.95 2.67 -4.89
C VAL A 74 1.65 1.51 -5.82
N VAL A 75 1.90 0.29 -5.34
CA VAL A 75 1.69 -0.96 -6.07
C VAL A 75 0.82 -1.89 -5.23
N GLY A 76 -0.39 -2.16 -5.71
CA GLY A 76 -1.25 -3.20 -5.15
C GLY A 76 -0.90 -4.57 -5.73
N ILE A 77 -0.76 -5.59 -4.89
CA ILE A 77 -0.58 -6.98 -5.32
C ILE A 77 -1.76 -7.81 -4.82
N ASP A 78 -2.46 -8.47 -5.74
CA ASP A 78 -3.60 -9.33 -5.40
C ASP A 78 -3.69 -10.52 -6.36
N VAL A 79 -4.18 -11.65 -5.88
CA VAL A 79 -4.47 -12.81 -6.73
C VAL A 79 -5.72 -12.53 -7.58
N ILE A 80 -6.66 -11.76 -7.05
CA ILE A 80 -7.87 -11.34 -7.72
C ILE A 80 -7.56 -10.11 -8.60
N PRO A 81 -7.96 -10.10 -9.88
CA PRO A 81 -7.79 -8.92 -10.71
C PRO A 81 -8.63 -7.76 -10.13
N ALA A 82 -8.01 -6.60 -9.95
CA ALA A 82 -8.69 -5.41 -9.48
C ALA A 82 -8.14 -4.17 -10.20
N GLN A 83 -9.03 -3.25 -10.56
CA GLN A 83 -8.63 -1.98 -11.15
C GLN A 83 -8.05 -1.08 -10.06
N PRO A 84 -6.77 -0.63 -10.17
CA PRO A 84 -6.20 0.25 -9.17
C PRO A 84 -6.88 1.61 -9.16
N PRO A 85 -6.94 2.30 -8.01
CA PRO A 85 -7.37 3.69 -7.96
C PRO A 85 -6.40 4.61 -8.74
N PRO A 86 -6.84 5.81 -9.14
CA PRO A 86 -5.97 6.77 -9.82
C PRO A 86 -4.66 7.02 -9.05
N GLY A 87 -3.53 6.93 -9.76
CA GLY A 87 -2.19 7.10 -9.20
C GLY A 87 -1.58 5.84 -8.56
N ALA A 88 -2.35 4.77 -8.36
CA ALA A 88 -1.82 3.48 -7.95
C ALA A 88 -1.64 2.54 -9.16
N ASN A 89 -0.81 1.53 -8.97
CA ASN A 89 -0.54 0.47 -9.94
C ASN A 89 -1.02 -0.86 -9.35
N ALA A 90 -1.25 -1.86 -10.20
CA ALA A 90 -1.67 -3.19 -9.77
C ALA A 90 -0.85 -4.28 -10.47
N LEU A 91 -0.36 -5.24 -9.69
CA LEU A 91 0.24 -6.48 -10.17
C LEU A 91 -0.65 -7.65 -9.72
N GLN A 92 -1.06 -8.49 -10.66
CA GLN A 92 -1.89 -9.65 -10.34
C GLN A 92 -1.02 -10.88 -10.15
N GLY A 93 -1.15 -11.55 -9.00
CA GLY A 93 -0.49 -12.84 -8.74
C GLY A 93 -0.27 -13.13 -7.26
N ASN A 94 0.41 -14.23 -6.98
CA ASN A 94 0.80 -14.60 -5.63
C ASN A 94 2.05 -13.81 -5.22
N PHE A 95 1.95 -12.98 -4.19
CA PHE A 95 3.07 -12.14 -3.72
C PHE A 95 4.26 -12.95 -3.17
N LEU A 96 4.08 -14.23 -2.82
CA LEU A 96 5.18 -15.11 -2.40
C LEU A 96 5.98 -15.70 -3.57
N SER A 97 5.46 -15.63 -4.81
CA SER A 97 6.18 -16.23 -5.95
C SER A 97 7.47 -15.46 -6.24
N MET A 98 8.52 -16.17 -6.70
CA MET A 98 9.75 -15.53 -7.18
C MET A 98 9.45 -14.59 -8.35
N GLU A 99 8.64 -15.06 -9.31
CA GLU A 99 8.20 -14.26 -10.46
C GLU A 99 7.56 -12.93 -10.06
N MET A 100 6.68 -12.91 -9.06
CA MET A 100 6.02 -11.68 -8.62
C MET A 100 7.01 -10.73 -7.95
N ARG A 101 7.98 -11.26 -7.20
CA ARG A 101 9.05 -10.46 -6.59
C ARG A 101 9.95 -9.84 -7.64
N ASP A 102 10.34 -10.59 -8.65
CA ASP A 102 11.17 -10.10 -9.75
C ASP A 102 10.43 -9.03 -10.56
N ARG A 103 9.16 -9.28 -10.87
CA ARG A 103 8.29 -8.29 -11.53
C ARG A 103 8.12 -7.01 -10.72
N LEU A 104 7.98 -7.12 -9.40
CA LEU A 104 7.92 -5.95 -8.51
C LEU A 104 9.25 -5.19 -8.51
N ARG A 105 10.38 -5.90 -8.45
CA ARG A 105 11.71 -5.29 -8.47
C ARG A 105 11.96 -4.54 -9.78
N GLU A 106 11.62 -5.17 -10.91
CA GLU A 106 11.70 -4.53 -12.23
C GLU A 106 10.82 -3.28 -12.30
N PHE A 107 9.56 -3.38 -11.85
CA PHE A 107 8.63 -2.26 -11.83
C PHE A 107 9.10 -1.09 -10.94
N VAL A 108 9.78 -1.39 -9.84
CA VAL A 108 10.29 -0.38 -8.91
C VAL A 108 11.65 0.16 -9.37
N GLY A 109 12.44 -0.61 -10.11
CA GLY A 109 13.76 -0.23 -10.60
C GLY A 109 13.73 0.87 -11.67
N ASP A 110 12.67 0.94 -12.48
CA ASP A 110 12.46 2.06 -13.41
C ASP A 110 12.10 3.32 -12.61
N GLN A 111 12.95 4.36 -12.64
CA GLN A 111 12.80 5.55 -11.78
C GLN A 111 11.50 6.33 -12.04
N ASP A 112 10.99 6.31 -13.28
CA ASP A 112 9.80 7.08 -13.68
C ASP A 112 8.51 6.25 -13.64
N GLN A 113 8.62 4.91 -13.70
CA GLN A 113 7.45 4.06 -13.79
C GLN A 113 6.59 4.11 -12.52
N GLY A 114 5.29 4.37 -12.68
CA GLY A 114 4.31 4.25 -11.60
C GLY A 114 4.39 5.29 -10.47
N ARG A 115 5.22 6.34 -10.60
CA ARG A 115 5.26 7.46 -9.65
C ARG A 115 4.20 8.50 -9.98
N VAL A 116 3.51 9.02 -8.96
CA VAL A 116 2.52 10.08 -9.13
C VAL A 116 3.24 11.42 -9.26
N GLY A 117 3.36 11.89 -10.50
CA GLY A 117 3.69 13.27 -10.87
C GLY A 117 5.09 13.77 -10.50
N THR A 118 6.04 13.59 -11.40
CA THR A 118 6.88 14.71 -11.86
C THR A 118 6.19 15.29 -13.09
N ARG A 119 5.55 16.46 -12.98
CA ARG A 119 4.91 17.17 -14.12
C ARG A 119 5.89 17.44 -15.29
N GLY A 120 7.20 17.29 -15.08
CA GLY A 120 8.22 17.35 -16.13
C GLY A 120 8.31 16.12 -17.03
N GLY A 121 7.88 14.93 -16.59
CA GLY A 121 8.09 13.69 -17.36
C GLY A 121 7.26 13.56 -18.64
N ILE A 122 6.04 14.13 -18.67
CA ILE A 122 5.19 14.08 -19.87
C ILE A 122 5.69 15.09 -20.91
N LEU A 123 6.06 16.30 -20.49
CA LEU A 123 6.65 17.32 -21.36
C LEU A 123 8.04 16.89 -21.85
N GLN A 124 8.89 16.34 -20.99
CA GLN A 124 10.24 15.93 -21.37
C GLN A 124 10.26 14.67 -22.24
N ARG A 125 9.25 13.79 -22.10
CA ARG A 125 9.08 12.64 -23.00
C ARG A 125 8.53 13.07 -24.36
N GLN A 126 7.59 14.03 -24.40
CA GLN A 126 7.17 14.66 -25.67
C GLN A 126 8.31 15.42 -26.34
N VAL A 127 9.11 16.17 -25.58
CA VAL A 127 10.28 16.90 -26.09
C VAL A 127 11.37 15.93 -26.56
N ASN A 128 11.66 14.84 -25.84
CA ASN A 128 12.65 13.84 -26.27
C ASN A 128 12.17 13.01 -27.47
N ASP A 129 10.87 12.75 -27.61
CA ASP A 129 10.30 12.08 -28.79
C ASP A 129 10.30 13.02 -30.01
N SER A 130 10.14 14.34 -29.81
CA SER A 130 10.31 15.35 -30.87
C SER A 130 11.77 15.55 -31.27
N ILE A 131 12.71 15.62 -30.31
CA ILE A 131 14.16 15.75 -30.60
C ILE A 131 14.68 14.52 -31.36
N LYS A 132 14.20 13.32 -31.05
CA LYS A 132 14.55 12.10 -31.81
C LYS A 132 13.98 12.05 -33.23
N GLN A 133 12.90 12.79 -33.50
CA GLN A 133 12.37 12.93 -34.86
C GLN A 133 13.14 13.99 -35.65
N ASP A 134 13.53 15.10 -35.02
CA ASP A 134 14.26 16.19 -35.67
C ASP A 134 15.75 15.85 -35.96
N GLU A 135 16.39 14.97 -35.17
CA GLU A 135 17.75 14.49 -35.48
C GLU A 135 17.83 13.58 -36.72
N LEU A 136 16.69 13.11 -37.25
CA LEU A 136 16.63 12.34 -38.51
C LEU A 136 16.35 13.20 -39.76
N THR A 137 16.04 14.49 -39.59
CA THR A 137 15.76 15.40 -40.70
C THR A 137 16.43 16.74 -40.43
N GLY A 138 17.72 16.83 -40.71
CA GLY A 138 18.39 18.12 -40.78
C GLY A 138 17.79 18.96 -41.90
N GLU A 139 17.42 20.20 -41.59
CA GLU A 139 17.83 21.40 -42.31
C GLU A 139 17.35 22.66 -41.56
N ALA A 140 18.20 23.67 -41.57
CA ALA A 140 18.13 24.88 -40.76
C ALA A 140 17.02 25.85 -41.22
N GLU A 141 16.47 26.63 -40.28
CA GLU A 141 16.13 28.03 -40.51
C GLU A 141 15.87 28.77 -39.18
N THR A 142 16.62 29.84 -38.97
CA THR A 142 16.51 30.79 -37.84
C THR A 142 15.41 31.82 -38.12
N GLN A 143 14.41 31.94 -37.24
CA GLN A 143 13.62 33.17 -37.08
C GLN A 143 13.32 33.44 -35.61
N GLU A 144 13.66 34.66 -35.17
CA GLU A 144 13.38 35.21 -33.85
C GLU A 144 11.91 35.64 -33.75
N GLU A 145 11.18 35.20 -32.73
CA GLU A 145 9.98 35.87 -32.24
C GLU A 145 9.95 35.93 -30.70
N GLN A 146 9.72 37.14 -30.19
CA GLN A 146 9.66 37.50 -28.77
C GLN A 146 8.32 37.09 -28.14
N PRO A 147 8.26 36.68 -26.85
CA PRO A 147 7.00 36.32 -26.23
C PRO A 147 6.26 37.55 -25.66
N ALA A 148 4.99 37.68 -26.04
CA ALA A 148 4.04 38.60 -25.42
C ALA A 148 3.47 38.01 -24.13
N ALA A 149 3.52 38.81 -23.06
CA ALA A 149 2.99 38.52 -21.75
C ALA A 149 1.47 38.30 -21.74
N ASN A 150 1.02 37.33 -20.94
CA ASN A 150 -0.30 37.39 -20.33
C ASN A 150 -0.27 36.65 -18.99
N GLU A 151 -0.08 37.44 -17.93
CA GLU A 151 -0.39 37.06 -16.55
C GLU A 151 -1.91 37.11 -16.36
N ALA A 152 -2.50 35.99 -15.96
CA ALA A 152 -3.82 35.95 -15.36
C ALA A 152 -3.73 35.21 -14.02
N ALA A 153 -3.74 36.01 -12.96
CA ALA A 153 -3.70 35.60 -11.58
C ALA A 153 -4.90 34.71 -11.19
N VAL A 154 -4.64 33.64 -10.45
CA VAL A 154 -5.63 33.01 -9.57
C VAL A 154 -4.99 32.74 -8.21
N ALA A 155 -5.65 33.28 -7.19
CA ALA A 155 -5.22 33.43 -5.82
C ALA A 155 -5.13 32.13 -5.01
N GLY A 156 -4.21 32.13 -4.04
CA GLY A 156 -4.40 31.49 -2.73
C GLY A 156 -3.89 30.06 -2.56
N VAL A 157 -2.56 29.88 -2.54
CA VAL A 157 -1.92 28.68 -1.98
C VAL A 157 -1.46 29.02 -0.55
N PRO A 158 -1.86 28.27 0.50
CA PRO A 158 -1.32 28.50 1.83
C PRO A 158 0.12 27.99 1.92
N ALA A 159 0.90 28.75 2.69
CA ALA A 159 2.33 28.64 3.02
C ALA A 159 2.98 27.27 2.79
N GLU A 160 4.03 27.33 1.98
CA GLU A 160 5.01 26.29 1.69
C GLU A 160 5.74 25.92 3.00
N ASP A 161 5.58 24.69 3.48
CA ASP A 161 6.56 24.09 4.39
C ASP A 161 7.89 24.06 3.63
N GLU A 162 8.84 24.93 3.99
CA GLU A 162 10.19 24.96 3.42
C GLU A 162 10.77 23.54 3.41
N ILE A 163 10.97 23.01 2.20
CA ILE A 163 11.59 21.72 1.97
C ILE A 163 13.08 21.90 2.22
N LEU A 164 13.53 21.62 3.43
CA LEU A 164 14.95 21.40 3.68
C LEU A 164 15.34 20.12 2.92
N GLU A 165 16.10 20.23 1.83
CA GLU A 165 16.70 19.07 1.16
C GLU A 165 17.62 18.36 2.15
N ARG A 166 17.12 17.28 2.76
CA ARG A 166 17.90 16.44 3.67
C ARG A 166 18.80 15.54 2.83
N HIS A 167 20.09 15.83 2.80
CA HIS A 167 21.07 14.88 2.28
C HIS A 167 21.19 13.68 3.23
N PRO A 168 21.19 12.43 2.71
CA PRO A 168 21.39 11.25 3.52
C PRO A 168 22.83 11.21 4.05
N ASP A 169 22.98 10.80 5.32
CA ASP A 169 24.30 10.64 5.94
C ASP A 169 25.00 9.38 5.36
N HIS A 170 26.32 9.25 5.55
CA HIS A 170 27.12 8.12 5.03
C HIS A 170 26.59 6.73 5.43
N GLU A 171 26.00 6.60 6.61
CA GLU A 171 25.39 5.36 7.10
C GLU A 171 24.11 5.02 6.32
N GLU A 172 23.28 6.02 6.01
CA GLU A 172 22.03 5.87 5.24
C GLU A 172 22.32 5.51 3.77
N LEU A 173 23.43 6.02 3.22
CA LEU A 173 23.93 5.62 1.90
C LEU A 173 24.42 4.16 1.88
N ALA A 174 25.14 3.71 2.91
CA ALA A 174 25.60 2.32 3.02
C ALA A 174 24.44 1.34 3.17
N GLU A 175 23.42 1.71 3.96
CA GLU A 175 22.17 0.94 4.09
C GLU A 175 21.43 0.82 2.75
N GLN A 176 21.36 1.91 1.97
CA GLN A 176 20.72 1.91 0.65
C GLN A 176 21.43 0.97 -0.34
N VAL A 177 22.76 0.97 -0.38
CA VAL A 177 23.52 0.05 -1.23
C VAL A 177 23.27 -1.40 -0.83
N SER A 178 23.29 -1.70 0.47
CA SER A 178 22.98 -3.05 0.97
C SER A 178 21.55 -3.48 0.62
N ASP A 179 20.60 -2.57 0.73
CA ASP A 179 19.20 -2.84 0.38
C ASP A 179 19.05 -3.11 -1.12
N GLU A 180 19.72 -2.34 -1.98
CA GLU A 180 19.73 -2.56 -3.43
C GLU A 180 20.34 -3.91 -3.80
N GLU A 181 21.49 -4.27 -3.22
CA GLU A 181 22.14 -5.58 -3.42
C GLU A 181 21.24 -6.76 -2.98
N ASN A 182 20.49 -6.56 -1.89
CA ASN A 182 19.52 -7.56 -1.41
C ASN A 182 18.16 -7.49 -2.13
N GLY A 183 17.97 -6.52 -3.04
CA GLY A 183 16.74 -6.25 -3.78
C GLY A 183 15.56 -5.84 -2.89
N ARG A 184 15.85 -5.10 -1.82
CA ARG A 184 14.89 -4.48 -0.90
C ARG A 184 14.57 -3.07 -1.39
N VAL A 185 13.47 -2.94 -2.09
CA VAL A 185 13.11 -1.72 -2.84
C VAL A 185 11.84 -1.02 -2.31
N VAL A 186 11.25 -1.54 -1.23
CA VAL A 186 9.96 -1.08 -0.70
C VAL A 186 10.15 -0.36 0.64
N ASN A 187 9.56 0.82 0.80
CA ASN A 187 9.64 1.58 2.06
C ASN A 187 8.52 1.19 3.03
N VAL A 188 7.33 0.90 2.51
CA VAL A 188 6.16 0.53 3.34
C VAL A 188 5.42 -0.65 2.72
N VAL A 189 5.19 -1.69 3.53
CA VAL A 189 4.31 -2.80 3.17
C VAL A 189 3.03 -2.71 4.00
N LEU A 190 1.90 -2.78 3.33
CA LEU A 190 0.57 -2.79 3.91
C LEU A 190 -0.09 -4.15 3.64
N SER A 191 -0.88 -4.63 4.57
CA SER A 191 -1.68 -5.83 4.41
C SER A 191 -3.01 -5.69 5.14
N ASP A 192 -4.10 -5.53 4.38
CA ASP A 192 -5.48 -5.64 4.89
C ASP A 192 -6.13 -6.95 4.46
N MET A 193 -5.32 -8.01 4.29
CA MET A 193 -5.76 -9.31 3.81
C MET A 193 -6.73 -10.00 4.78
N SER A 194 -7.56 -10.88 4.24
CA SER A 194 -8.38 -11.81 5.01
C SER A 194 -8.55 -13.10 4.23
N GLU A 195 -8.38 -14.25 4.90
CA GLU A 195 -8.35 -15.53 4.21
C GLU A 195 -9.72 -15.87 3.60
N PRO A 196 -9.77 -16.23 2.30
CA PRO A 196 -11.00 -16.62 1.67
C PRO A 196 -11.38 -18.04 2.08
N TRP A 197 -12.40 -18.18 2.94
CA TRP A 197 -12.91 -19.49 3.30
C TRP A 197 -13.82 -20.07 2.19
N PRO A 198 -13.51 -21.27 1.66
CA PRO A 198 -14.44 -21.95 0.76
C PRO A 198 -15.72 -22.29 1.52
N LEU A 199 -16.86 -22.01 0.89
CA LEU A 199 -18.16 -22.39 1.42
C LEU A 199 -18.35 -23.88 1.18
N LEU A 200 -18.01 -24.69 2.19
CA LEU A 200 -18.12 -26.16 2.14
C LEU A 200 -19.59 -26.64 2.03
N THR A 201 -20.56 -25.79 2.36
CA THR A 201 -21.99 -26.06 2.18
C THR A 201 -22.64 -24.94 1.37
N SER A 202 -23.15 -25.30 0.19
CA SER A 202 -23.89 -24.40 -0.68
C SER A 202 -25.16 -23.93 0.01
N THR A 203 -25.32 -22.62 0.18
CA THR A 203 -26.65 -22.02 0.07
C THR A 203 -26.55 -20.76 -0.77
N ARG A 204 -27.49 -20.65 -1.71
CA ARG A 204 -27.73 -19.60 -2.70
C ARG A 204 -27.69 -18.17 -2.11
N ILE A 205 -26.51 -17.67 -1.75
CA ILE A 205 -26.28 -16.30 -1.29
C ILE A 205 -25.49 -15.57 -2.39
N LYS A 206 -26.15 -14.72 -3.16
CA LYS A 206 -25.50 -13.96 -4.26
C LYS A 206 -24.36 -13.04 -3.75
N SER A 207 -24.42 -12.59 -2.49
CA SER A 207 -23.42 -11.68 -1.91
C SER A 207 -22.07 -12.32 -1.56
N VAL A 208 -21.94 -13.66 -1.61
CA VAL A 208 -20.66 -14.37 -1.36
C VAL A 208 -20.01 -14.90 -2.64
N ASN A 209 -20.73 -14.84 -3.78
CA ASN A 209 -20.30 -15.39 -5.07
C ASN A 209 -19.70 -14.36 -6.03
N ILE A 210 -19.68 -13.07 -5.67
CA ILE A 210 -19.08 -12.02 -6.50
C ILE A 210 -17.83 -11.53 -5.75
N PRO A 211 -16.61 -11.88 -6.20
CA PRO A 211 -15.35 -11.48 -5.54
C PRO A 211 -15.27 -9.97 -5.29
N TYR A 212 -15.75 -9.15 -6.23
CA TYR A 212 -15.81 -7.69 -6.12
C TYR A 212 -16.81 -7.15 -5.08
N LEU A 213 -17.79 -7.95 -4.65
CA LEU A 213 -18.71 -7.62 -3.55
C LEU A 213 -18.32 -8.33 -2.24
N ARG A 214 -17.25 -9.13 -2.24
CA ARG A 214 -16.66 -9.66 -1.02
C ARG A 214 -15.92 -8.53 -0.30
N MET A 215 -16.61 -7.81 0.57
CA MET A 215 -15.97 -7.48 1.84
C MET A 215 -15.84 -8.81 2.57
N MET A 216 -14.71 -9.50 2.37
CA MET A 216 -14.54 -10.91 2.74
C MET A 216 -14.99 -11.13 4.19
N ASN A 217 -16.03 -11.95 4.32
CA ASN A 217 -16.61 -12.27 5.62
C ASN A 217 -15.71 -13.31 6.31
N THR A 218 -15.44 -13.07 7.59
CA THR A 218 -15.00 -14.08 8.55
C THR A 218 -15.84 -15.34 8.40
N SER A 219 -15.24 -16.52 8.61
CA SER A 219 -15.95 -17.79 8.71
C SER A 219 -17.03 -17.79 9.79
N GLY A 220 -16.91 -16.88 10.76
CA GLY A 220 -17.77 -16.80 11.94
C GLY A 220 -17.27 -17.67 13.09
N MET A 221 -16.18 -18.42 12.88
CA MET A 221 -15.49 -19.19 13.90
C MET A 221 -14.19 -18.48 14.26
N ALA A 222 -14.16 -17.84 15.44
CA ALA A 222 -13.04 -16.99 15.86
C ALA A 222 -11.68 -17.69 15.84
N PHE A 223 -11.63 -18.98 16.20
CA PHE A 223 -10.40 -19.78 16.14
C PHE A 223 -9.88 -19.90 14.71
N ARG A 224 -10.77 -20.23 13.77
CA ARG A 224 -10.42 -20.44 12.36
C ARG A 224 -10.02 -19.12 11.70
N ASP A 225 -10.77 -18.05 11.97
CA ASP A 225 -10.46 -16.71 11.47
C ASP A 225 -9.11 -16.19 12.01
N HIS A 226 -8.77 -16.53 13.26
CA HIS A 226 -7.48 -16.22 13.85
C HIS A 226 -6.35 -16.96 13.15
N ALA A 227 -6.40 -18.29 13.09
CA ALA A 227 -5.36 -19.13 12.48
C ALA A 227 -5.07 -18.68 11.03
N GLY A 228 -6.14 -18.53 10.22
CA GLY A 228 -6.02 -18.05 8.85
C GLY A 228 -5.41 -16.66 8.70
N SER A 229 -5.70 -15.76 9.65
CA SER A 229 -5.06 -14.45 9.66
C SER A 229 -3.58 -14.50 10.04
N MET A 230 -3.18 -15.44 10.91
CA MET A 230 -1.77 -15.63 11.27
C MET A 230 -0.97 -16.15 10.08
N ASP A 231 -1.52 -17.09 9.30
CA ASP A 231 -0.88 -17.60 8.09
C ASP A 231 -0.62 -16.48 7.06
N LEU A 232 -1.62 -15.61 6.83
CA LEU A 232 -1.47 -14.45 5.97
C LEU A 232 -0.47 -13.42 6.52
N CYS A 233 -0.45 -13.20 7.84
CA CYS A 233 0.51 -12.34 8.50
C CYS A 233 1.94 -12.87 8.35
N MET A 234 2.13 -14.18 8.47
CA MET A 234 3.41 -14.86 8.28
C MET A 234 3.90 -14.77 6.83
N ALA A 235 3.01 -15.01 5.87
CA ALA A 235 3.31 -14.82 4.45
C ALA A 235 3.71 -13.36 4.14
N ALA A 236 2.97 -12.39 4.69
CA ALA A 236 3.31 -10.97 4.53
C ALA A 236 4.66 -10.61 5.19
N LEU A 237 5.00 -11.25 6.33
CA LEU A 237 6.30 -11.07 6.98
C LEU A 237 7.45 -11.63 6.13
N GLU A 238 7.26 -12.79 5.49
CA GLU A 238 8.23 -13.34 4.55
C GLU A 238 8.45 -12.41 3.34
N PHE A 239 7.36 -11.85 2.80
CA PHE A 239 7.46 -10.83 1.77
C PHE A 239 8.24 -9.60 2.25
N CYS A 240 7.96 -9.10 3.45
CA CYS A 240 8.70 -7.98 4.03
C CYS A 240 10.19 -8.28 4.20
N TYR A 241 10.55 -9.48 4.65
CA TYR A 241 11.95 -9.86 4.82
C TYR A 241 12.74 -9.74 3.52
N THR A 242 12.11 -10.05 2.38
CA THR A 242 12.77 -10.09 1.06
C THR A 242 12.72 -8.78 0.27
N THR A 243 11.77 -7.89 0.57
CA THR A 243 11.50 -6.69 -0.26
C THR A 243 11.53 -5.36 0.50
N LEU A 244 11.34 -5.37 1.82
CA LEU A 244 11.27 -4.15 2.62
C LEU A 244 12.68 -3.62 2.89
N ALA A 245 12.93 -2.37 2.53
CA ALA A 245 14.16 -1.65 2.81
C ALA A 245 14.36 -1.45 4.32
N THR A 246 15.61 -1.25 4.70
CA THR A 246 16.03 -0.79 6.01
C THR A 246 15.30 0.49 6.38
N ASN A 247 15.00 0.65 7.67
CA ASN A 247 14.12 1.70 8.18
C ASN A 247 12.68 1.69 7.66
N GLY A 248 12.31 0.75 6.78
CA GLY A 248 10.96 0.56 6.26
C GLY A 248 9.95 0.15 7.32
N HIS A 249 8.66 0.24 6.97
CA HIS A 249 7.53 0.02 7.87
C HIS A 249 6.62 -1.08 7.35
N PHE A 250 6.03 -1.84 8.28
CA PHE A 250 5.08 -2.89 7.96
C PHE A 250 3.80 -2.75 8.79
N LEU A 251 2.67 -2.70 8.11
CA LEU A 251 1.35 -2.66 8.73
C LEU A 251 0.52 -3.86 8.26
N THR A 252 0.05 -4.69 9.20
CA THR A 252 -0.78 -5.85 8.87
C THR A 252 -1.99 -5.98 9.77
N LYS A 253 -3.14 -6.33 9.17
CA LYS A 253 -4.35 -6.73 9.87
C LYS A 253 -4.23 -8.15 10.36
N PHE A 254 -4.73 -8.39 11.57
CA PHE A 254 -4.94 -9.73 12.09
C PHE A 254 -6.25 -9.83 12.88
N TYR A 255 -6.73 -11.05 13.10
CA TYR A 255 -7.79 -11.32 14.08
C TYR A 255 -7.15 -11.75 15.39
N MET A 256 -7.58 -11.13 16.49
CA MET A 256 -7.02 -11.41 17.83
C MET A 256 -7.27 -12.87 18.25
N GLY A 257 -6.25 -13.52 18.79
CA GLY A 257 -6.30 -14.90 19.27
C GLY A 257 -4.99 -15.33 19.96
N ALA A 258 -4.82 -16.62 20.19
CA ALA A 258 -3.75 -17.15 21.06
C ALA A 258 -2.32 -16.96 20.52
N GLU A 259 -2.15 -16.85 19.21
CA GLU A 259 -0.83 -16.83 18.55
C GLU A 259 -0.32 -15.40 18.27
N ASP A 260 -1.09 -14.38 18.65
CA ASP A 260 -0.75 -12.97 18.40
C ASP A 260 0.59 -12.56 19.05
N GLN A 261 0.87 -13.04 20.26
CA GLN A 261 2.14 -12.79 20.96
C GLN A 261 3.33 -13.48 20.29
N ILE A 262 3.11 -14.65 19.68
CA ILE A 262 4.16 -15.38 18.97
C ILE A 262 4.55 -14.59 17.72
N PHE A 263 3.55 -14.12 16.98
CA PHE A 263 3.77 -13.27 15.82
C PHE A 263 4.42 -11.93 16.20
N GLU A 264 3.97 -11.27 17.28
CA GLU A 264 4.59 -10.04 17.76
C GLU A 264 6.07 -10.21 18.11
N LYS A 265 6.45 -11.34 18.73
CA LYS A 265 7.85 -11.65 19.01
C LYS A 265 8.68 -11.76 17.73
N ARG A 266 8.15 -12.38 16.67
CA ARG A 266 8.82 -12.45 15.36
C ARG A 266 9.00 -11.05 14.76
N LEU A 267 7.98 -10.19 14.80
CA LEU A 267 8.09 -8.80 14.37
C LEU A 267 9.18 -8.04 15.13
N ARG A 268 9.28 -8.20 16.45
CA ARG A 268 10.30 -7.53 17.27
C ARG A 268 11.74 -7.98 16.95
N ARG A 269 11.91 -9.14 16.31
CA ARG A 269 13.23 -9.57 15.81
C ARG A 269 13.63 -8.74 14.60
N LEU A 270 12.73 -8.50 13.64
CA LEU A 270 13.00 -7.76 12.42
C LEU A 270 12.91 -6.22 12.55
N PHE A 271 12.07 -5.70 13.45
CA PHE A 271 11.78 -4.26 13.57
C PHE A 271 12.20 -3.67 14.91
N HIS A 272 12.56 -2.39 14.94
CA HIS A 272 12.92 -1.70 16.17
C HIS A 272 11.73 -1.50 17.12
N LYS A 273 10.52 -1.27 16.58
CA LYS A 273 9.33 -1.00 17.39
C LYS A 273 8.12 -1.70 16.80
N VAL A 274 7.30 -2.32 17.66
CA VAL A 274 6.06 -2.99 17.25
C VAL A 274 4.92 -2.48 18.12
N HIS A 275 3.83 -2.08 17.48
CA HIS A 275 2.62 -1.57 18.09
C HIS A 275 1.44 -2.44 17.72
N ARG A 276 0.61 -2.76 18.71
CA ARG A 276 -0.70 -3.34 18.51
C ARG A 276 -1.75 -2.23 18.56
N ILE A 277 -2.54 -2.10 17.50
CA ILE A 277 -3.47 -0.98 17.31
C ILE A 277 -4.86 -1.54 17.00
N LYS A 278 -5.87 -0.97 17.65
CA LYS A 278 -7.27 -1.14 17.27
C LYS A 278 -7.84 0.25 16.96
N PRO A 279 -8.02 0.60 15.68
CA PRO A 279 -8.56 1.89 15.29
C PRO A 279 -9.98 2.11 15.82
N ASP A 280 -10.35 3.35 16.12
CA ASP A 280 -11.73 3.74 16.50
C ASP A 280 -12.71 3.51 15.35
N SER A 281 -12.20 3.64 14.12
CA SER A 281 -12.92 3.29 12.90
C SER A 281 -13.11 1.78 12.70
N SER A 282 -12.58 0.91 13.57
CA SER A 282 -12.91 -0.51 13.61
C SER A 282 -14.23 -0.77 14.33
N ARG A 283 -14.96 -1.80 13.89
CA ARG A 283 -16.23 -2.18 14.52
C ARG A 283 -15.96 -2.75 15.92
N LYS A 284 -16.76 -2.35 16.92
CA LYS A 284 -16.61 -2.80 18.31
C LYS A 284 -16.74 -4.33 18.43
N GLU A 285 -17.65 -4.91 17.67
CA GLU A 285 -17.88 -6.36 17.62
C GLU A 285 -16.78 -7.13 16.87
N SER A 286 -15.94 -6.45 16.09
CA SER A 286 -14.87 -7.10 15.35
C SER A 286 -13.69 -7.41 16.29
N LYS A 287 -13.14 -8.61 16.13
CA LYS A 287 -11.85 -9.00 16.72
C LYS A 287 -10.66 -8.58 15.85
N GLU A 288 -10.87 -7.74 14.84
CA GLU A 288 -9.77 -7.19 14.06
C GLU A 288 -8.89 -6.25 14.90
N ALA A 289 -7.60 -6.36 14.69
CA ALA A 289 -6.57 -5.46 15.18
C ALA A 289 -5.45 -5.37 14.14
N TYR A 290 -4.51 -4.47 14.34
CA TYR A 290 -3.40 -4.22 13.45
C TYR A 290 -2.08 -4.28 14.20
N PHE A 291 -1.08 -4.93 13.60
CA PHE A 291 0.30 -4.78 14.01
C PHE A 291 0.97 -3.74 13.13
N LEU A 292 1.53 -2.71 13.74
CA LEU A 292 2.40 -1.73 13.10
C LEU A 292 3.84 -1.96 13.57
N ALA A 293 4.68 -2.43 12.67
CA ALA A 293 6.10 -2.61 12.89
C ALA A 293 6.88 -1.49 12.19
N LEU A 294 7.71 -0.78 12.96
CA LEU A 294 8.42 0.41 12.53
C LEU A 294 9.92 0.17 12.53
N ARG A 295 10.55 0.69 11.47
CA ARG A 295 11.99 0.67 11.20
C ARG A 295 12.55 -0.74 11.18
N ARG A 296 12.59 -1.33 9.98
CA ARG A 296 13.30 -2.57 9.73
C ARG A 296 14.79 -2.41 10.08
N LYS A 297 15.36 -3.38 10.80
CA LYS A 297 16.80 -3.41 11.17
C LYS A 297 17.66 -3.91 10.01
N VAL A 298 18.87 -3.38 9.84
CA VAL A 298 19.80 -3.65 8.71
C VAL A 298 20.04 -5.15 8.48
N ASP A 299 20.61 -5.84 9.48
CA ASP A 299 21.15 -7.21 9.36
C ASP A 299 20.50 -8.19 10.35
N VAL A 300 19.34 -8.72 9.99
CA VAL A 300 18.66 -9.76 10.77
C VAL A 300 18.61 -11.03 9.93
N SER A 301 19.04 -12.16 10.48
CA SER A 301 19.00 -13.45 9.78
C SER A 301 17.57 -13.96 9.57
N ARG A 302 17.37 -14.73 8.49
CA ARG A 302 16.05 -15.23 8.09
C ARG A 302 15.52 -16.22 9.12
N GLU A 303 16.40 -17.11 9.59
CA GLU A 303 16.14 -18.17 10.57
C GLU A 303 15.68 -17.55 11.90
N ALA A 304 16.28 -16.42 12.30
CA ALA A 304 15.86 -15.73 13.51
C ALA A 304 14.42 -15.20 13.39
N VAL A 305 13.97 -14.75 12.22
CA VAL A 305 12.64 -14.16 12.06
C VAL A 305 11.56 -15.21 11.76
N LEU A 306 11.84 -16.11 10.82
CA LEU A 306 10.87 -17.05 10.26
C LEU A 306 10.94 -18.44 10.91
N GLY A 307 12.08 -18.81 11.51
CA GLY A 307 12.24 -20.08 12.24
C GLY A 307 12.40 -21.31 11.34
N ASP A 308 12.83 -21.10 10.09
CA ASP A 308 13.20 -22.17 9.16
C ASP A 308 14.65 -22.62 9.36
#